data_AF-A0A8D8B8L5-F1
#
_entry.id   AF-A0A8D8B8L5-F1
#
_cell.length_a   1.000
_cell.length_b   1.000
_cell.length_c   1.000
_cell.angle_alpha   90.00
_cell.angle_beta   90.00
_cell.angle_gamma   90.00
#
_symmetry.space_group_name_H-M   'P 1'
#
loop_
_entity.id
_entity.type
_entity.pdbx_description
1 polymer ?
#
loop_
_entity_poly.entity_id
_entity_poly.type
_entity_poly.pdbx_seq_one_letter_code
_entity_poly.pdbx_strand_id
1 'polypeptide(L)'
;RNHPAAVFFSDDYPVVVSSDDPSFWRASPLSHDFFIAFLGIASSRQDLRMLKQLAQNSIEYSAMAETERKLALKSWQHYWDKAMHALAEEIVQSRSEHGCEL
;
A
#
# COMPACT_ATOMS: atom_id res chain seq x y z
N ARG A 1 17.36 4.03 -0.66
CA ARG A 1 17.42 3.04 0.44
C ARG A 1 18.34 3.46 1.60
N ASN A 2 18.50 4.76 1.90
CA ASN A 2 19.19 5.25 3.10
C ASN A 2 18.22 6.03 4.02
N HIS A 3 16.91 5.91 3.74
CA HIS A 3 15.91 6.60 4.52
C HIS A 3 15.82 5.93 5.91
N PRO A 4 15.91 6.69 7.02
CA PRO A 4 15.96 6.11 8.36
C PRO A 4 14.72 5.28 8.70
N ALA A 5 13.56 5.61 8.11
CA ALA A 5 12.32 4.84 8.29
C ALA A 5 12.39 3.39 7.77
N ALA A 6 13.41 3.01 7.01
CA ALA A 6 13.60 1.62 6.55
C ALA A 6 13.73 0.63 7.73
N VAL A 7 14.29 1.08 8.87
CA VAL A 7 14.37 0.28 10.10
C VAL A 7 12.97 -0.01 10.65
N PHE A 8 12.10 1.00 10.69
CA PHE A 8 10.73 0.83 11.19
C PHE A 8 9.91 -0.15 10.33
N PHE A 9 10.11 -0.15 9.01
CA PHE A 9 9.46 -1.11 8.11
C PHE A 9 10.02 -2.54 8.22
N SER A 10 11.23 -2.70 8.75
CA SER A 10 11.88 -4.03 8.86
C SER A 10 11.59 -4.70 10.20
N ASP A 11 11.42 -3.90 11.26
CA ASP A 11 11.28 -4.37 12.64
C ASP A 11 9.81 -4.39 13.14
N ASP A 12 8.85 -4.44 12.21
CA ASP A 12 7.40 -4.55 12.48
C ASP A 12 6.84 -3.43 13.39
N TYR A 13 7.38 -2.21 13.26
CA TYR A 13 6.86 -1.06 13.99
C TYR A 13 5.50 -0.61 13.44
N PRO A 14 4.60 -0.10 14.31
CA PRO A 14 3.32 0.46 13.88
C PRO A 14 3.54 1.79 13.15
N VAL A 15 3.52 1.76 11.82
CA VAL A 15 3.74 2.94 10.97
C VAL A 15 2.55 3.18 10.03
N VAL A 16 2.28 4.45 9.78
CA VAL A 16 1.34 4.95 8.76
C VAL A 16 2.09 5.85 7.77
N VAL A 17 1.64 5.89 6.51
CA VAL A 17 2.18 6.77 5.47
C VAL A 17 1.16 7.85 5.14
N SER A 18 1.63 9.10 5.02
CA SER A 18 0.84 10.28 4.67
C SER A 18 1.66 11.20 3.76
N SER A 19 1.00 12.12 3.07
CA SER A 19 1.60 13.03 2.08
C SER A 19 2.16 14.33 2.65
N ASP A 20 1.89 14.63 3.92
CA ASP A 20 2.18 15.92 4.53
C ASP A 20 1.58 17.08 3.69
N ASP A 21 2.40 17.82 2.94
CA ASP A 21 1.99 18.90 2.03
C ASP A 21 2.17 18.57 0.53
N PRO A 22 1.32 17.72 -0.09
CA PRO A 22 1.50 17.25 -1.47
C PRO A 22 1.54 18.38 -2.51
N SER A 23 0.85 19.49 -2.26
CA SER A 23 0.84 20.69 -3.13
C SER A 23 2.21 21.32 -3.27
N PHE A 24 3.01 21.31 -2.20
CA PHE A 24 4.36 21.86 -2.21
C PHE A 24 5.30 21.01 -3.09
N TRP A 25 5.15 19.68 -2.99
CA TRP A 25 5.96 18.70 -3.73
C TRP A 25 5.50 18.45 -5.16
N ARG A 26 4.35 19.01 -5.56
CA ARG A 26 3.68 18.73 -6.85
C ARG A 26 3.45 17.24 -7.06
N ALA A 27 3.15 16.51 -5.98
CA ALA A 27 2.91 15.08 -5.99
C ALA A 27 1.41 14.78 -5.94
N SER A 28 0.97 13.71 -6.60
CA SER A 28 -0.38 13.19 -6.37
C SER A 28 -0.43 12.58 -4.96
N PRO A 29 -1.35 13.03 -4.08
CA PRO A 29 -1.41 12.60 -2.69
C PRO A 29 -1.54 11.08 -2.57
N LEU A 30 -0.90 10.53 -1.55
CA LEU A 30 -0.82 9.13 -1.12
C LEU A 30 -0.22 8.18 -2.16
N SER A 31 -0.62 8.22 -3.43
CA SER A 31 -0.09 7.29 -4.43
C SER A 31 1.42 7.44 -4.62
N HIS A 32 1.93 8.67 -4.72
CA HIS A 32 3.38 8.89 -4.82
C HIS A 32 4.12 8.51 -3.53
N ASP A 33 3.54 8.80 -2.36
CA ASP A 33 4.15 8.49 -1.08
C ASP A 33 4.21 6.98 -0.83
N PHE A 34 3.15 6.24 -1.17
CA PHE A 34 3.13 4.78 -1.13
C PHE A 34 4.12 4.17 -2.12
N PHE A 35 4.28 4.77 -3.31
CA PHE A 35 5.30 4.35 -4.28
C PHE A 35 6.71 4.51 -3.72
N ILE A 36 7.04 5.65 -3.12
CA ILE A 36 8.35 5.89 -2.50
C ILE A 36 8.55 5.02 -1.25
N ALA A 37 7.52 4.83 -0.43
CA ALA A 37 7.57 3.94 0.72
C ALA A 37 7.93 2.51 0.29
N PHE A 38 7.31 2.00 -0.78
CA PHE A 38 7.52 0.65 -1.26
C PHE A 38 8.84 0.45 -2.04
N LEU A 39 9.20 1.38 -2.93
CA LEU A 39 10.38 1.20 -3.80
C LEU A 39 11.65 1.85 -3.26
N GLY A 40 11.51 3.00 -2.59
CA GLY A 40 12.62 3.83 -2.15
C GLY A 40 13.09 3.53 -0.72
N ILE A 41 12.14 3.26 0.17
CA ILE A 41 12.37 3.09 1.61
C ILE A 41 12.40 1.61 1.99
N ALA A 42 11.42 0.81 1.55
CA ALA A 42 11.32 -0.60 1.93
C ALA A 42 12.50 -1.46 1.45
N SER A 43 12.71 -2.57 2.16
CA SER A 43 13.63 -3.63 1.76
C SER A 43 13.12 -4.34 0.50
N SER A 44 14.02 -4.91 -0.31
CA SER A 44 13.66 -5.73 -1.48
C SER A 44 12.91 -7.02 -1.12
N ARG A 45 12.87 -7.37 0.18
CA ARG A 45 12.12 -8.51 0.72
C ARG A 45 10.66 -8.20 1.03
N GLN A 46 10.26 -6.92 0.98
CA GLN A 46 8.89 -6.51 1.24
C GLN A 46 8.01 -6.77 0.01
N ASP A 47 6.73 -7.01 0.25
CA ASP A 47 5.75 -7.37 -0.77
C ASP A 47 4.41 -6.67 -0.53
N LEU A 48 3.37 -7.11 -1.26
CA LEU A 48 2.01 -6.56 -1.15
C LEU A 48 1.45 -6.58 0.29
N ARG A 49 1.94 -7.48 1.16
CA ARG A 49 1.52 -7.52 2.58
C ARG A 49 1.94 -6.26 3.32
N MET A 50 3.07 -5.66 2.98
CA MET A 50 3.51 -4.38 3.56
C MET A 50 2.53 -3.27 3.18
N LEU A 51 2.17 -3.14 1.90
CA LEU A 51 1.21 -2.15 1.43
C LEU A 51 -0.16 -2.35 2.08
N LYS A 52 -0.58 -3.61 2.21
CA LYS A 52 -1.78 -4.00 2.94
C LYS A 52 -1.73 -3.52 4.39
N GLN A 53 -0.64 -3.80 5.10
CA GLN A 53 -0.46 -3.44 6.51
C GLN A 53 -0.45 -1.92 6.71
N LEU A 54 0.25 -1.16 5.87
CA LEU A 54 0.28 0.32 5.96
C LEU A 54 -1.11 0.93 5.78
N ALA A 55 -1.92 0.39 4.87
CA ALA A 55 -3.29 0.85 4.64
C ALA A 55 -4.23 0.44 5.79
N GLN A 56 -4.04 -0.72 6.41
CA GLN A 56 -4.82 -1.12 7.59
C GLN A 56 -4.42 -0.32 8.83
N ASN A 57 -3.13 -0.04 9.00
CA ASN A 57 -2.61 0.78 10.09
C ASN A 57 -3.20 2.19 10.07
N SER A 58 -3.39 2.79 8.89
CA SER A 58 -3.97 4.14 8.80
C SER A 58 -5.42 4.20 9.27
N ILE A 59 -6.15 3.09 9.18
CA ILE A 59 -7.48 2.93 9.76
C ILE A 59 -7.39 2.59 11.24
N GLU A 60 -6.48 1.69 11.63
CA GLU A 60 -6.34 1.20 13.01
C GLU A 60 -5.97 2.31 13.99
N TYR A 61 -4.98 3.13 13.62
CA TYR A 61 -4.46 4.23 14.42
C TYR A 61 -5.16 5.59 14.14
N SER A 62 -6.30 5.56 13.47
CA SER A 62 -7.13 6.74 13.29
C SER A 62 -7.83 7.15 14.59
N ALA A 63 -8.36 8.37 14.62
CA ALA A 63 -9.18 8.88 15.72
C ALA A 63 -10.66 8.43 15.64
N MET A 64 -11.00 7.45 14.80
CA MET A 64 -12.37 6.95 14.65
C MET A 64 -12.85 6.19 15.89
N ALA A 65 -14.16 6.20 16.13
CA ALA A 65 -14.74 5.31 17.14
C ALA A 65 -14.58 3.84 16.72
N GLU A 66 -14.59 2.91 17.68
CA GLU A 66 -14.38 1.49 17.40
C GLU A 66 -15.38 0.93 16.37
N THR A 67 -16.64 1.37 16.43
CA THR A 67 -17.69 0.98 15.48
C THR A 67 -17.40 1.49 14.07
N GLU A 68 -17.03 2.76 13.94
CA GLU A 68 -16.66 3.40 12.67
C GLU A 68 -15.43 2.74 12.06
N ARG A 69 -14.40 2.49 12.88
CA ARG A 69 -13.18 1.80 12.48
C ARG A 69 -13.46 0.40 11.93
N LYS A 70 -14.31 -0.39 12.60
CA LYS A 70 -14.72 -1.72 12.12
C LYS A 70 -15.45 -1.64 10.77
N LEU A 71 -16.31 -0.66 10.59
CA LEU A 71 -17.01 -0.43 9.32
C LEU A 71 -16.03 -0.01 8.22
N ALA A 72 -15.09 0.88 8.53
CA ALA A 72 -14.04 1.33 7.62
C ALA A 72 -13.14 0.17 7.18
N LEU A 73 -12.67 -0.68 8.12
CA LEU A 73 -11.89 -1.88 7.80
C LEU A 73 -12.66 -2.85 6.91
N LYS A 74 -13.95 -3.06 7.18
CA LYS A 74 -14.80 -3.92 6.34
C LYS A 74 -14.95 -3.37 4.92
N SER A 75 -15.20 -2.07 4.79
CA SER A 75 -15.31 -1.40 3.49
C SER A 75 -13.98 -1.46 2.74
N TRP A 76 -12.87 -1.15 3.41
CA TRP A 76 -11.53 -1.24 2.86
C TRP A 76 -11.19 -2.66 2.38
N GLN A 77 -11.52 -3.69 3.16
CA GLN A 77 -11.26 -5.09 2.79
C GLN A 77 -12.01 -5.48 1.51
N HIS A 78 -13.26 -5.01 1.35
CA HIS A 78 -14.02 -5.23 0.12
C HIS A 78 -13.34 -4.62 -1.11
N TYR A 79 -12.86 -3.37 -1.02
CA TYR A 79 -12.15 -2.72 -2.12
C TYR A 79 -10.79 -3.35 -2.40
N TRP A 80 -10.07 -3.77 -1.36
CA TRP A 80 -8.81 -4.49 -1.48
C TRP A 80 -8.99 -5.79 -2.25
N ASP A 81 -9.99 -6.60 -1.88
CA ASP A 81 -10.25 -7.87 -2.54
C ASP A 81 -10.62 -7.66 -4.01
N LYS A 82 -11.45 -6.67 -4.31
CA LYS A 82 -11.77 -6.29 -5.70
C LYS A 82 -10.51 -5.91 -6.49
N ALA A 83 -9.62 -5.11 -5.91
CA ALA A 83 -8.37 -4.70 -6.55
C ALA A 83 -7.42 -5.88 -6.78
N MET A 84 -7.31 -6.81 -5.83
CA MET A 84 -6.48 -8.02 -5.99
C MET A 84 -7.00 -8.96 -7.07
N HIS A 85 -8.33 -9.11 -7.18
CA HIS A 85 -8.92 -9.91 -8.26
C HIS A 85 -8.64 -9.29 -9.63
N ALA A 86 -8.88 -7.98 -9.79
CA ALA A 86 -8.60 -7.28 -11.04
C ALA A 86 -7.12 -7.38 -11.44
N LEU A 87 -6.21 -7.15 -10.49
CA LEU A 87 -4.76 -7.26 -10.73
C LEU A 87 -4.36 -8.69 -11.13
N ALA A 88 -4.93 -9.72 -10.50
CA ALA A 88 -4.66 -11.10 -10.85
C ALA A 88 -5.15 -11.44 -12.26
N GLU A 89 -6.34 -10.96 -12.65
CA GLU A 89 -6.88 -11.14 -14.00
C GLU A 89 -6.00 -10.47 -15.06
N GLU A 90 -5.57 -9.22 -14.83
CA GLU A 90 -4.66 -8.48 -15.71
C GLU A 90 -3.31 -9.20 -15.89
N ILE A 91 -2.74 -9.73 -14.81
CA ILE A 91 -1.49 -10.50 -14.87
C ILE A 91 -1.66 -11.79 -15.69
N VAL A 92 -2.80 -12.48 -15.56
CA VAL A 92 -3.07 -13.69 -16.36
C VAL A 92 -3.24 -13.35 -17.83
N GLN A 93 -3.98 -12.28 -18.15
CA GLN A 93 -4.23 -11.83 -19.53
C GLN A 93 -2.93 -11.40 -20.22
N SER A 94 -2.13 -10.55 -19.58
CA SER A 94 -0.85 -10.08 -20.13
C SER A 94 0.13 -11.23 -20.43
N ARG A 95 0.15 -12.28 -19.60
CA ARG A 95 0.95 -13.50 -19.85
C ARG A 95 0.44 -14.33 -21.03
N SER A 96 -0.87 -14.34 -21.27
CA SER A 96 -1.46 -15.04 -22.41
C SER A 96 -1.10 -14.38 -23.75
N GLU A 97 -0.98 -13.05 -23.78
CA GLU A 97 -0.64 -12.28 -24.99
C GLU A 97 0.85 -12.42 -25.35
N HIS A 98 1.73 -12.45 -24.36
CA HIS A 98 3.19 -12.57 -24.57
C HIS A 98 3.68 -14.02 -24.68
N GLY A 99 2.80 -15.01 -24.47
CA GLY A 99 3.13 -16.45 -24.57
C GLY A 99 3.09 -17.02 -25.99
N CYS A 100 2.74 -16.21 -27.01
CA CYS A 100 2.61 -16.63 -28.41
C CYS A 100 3.82 -16.21 -29.29
N GLU A 101 4.84 -15.55 -28.71
CA GLU A 101 6.09 -15.18 -29.39
C GLU A 101 7.29 -15.99 -28.87
N LEU A 102 7.27 -17.32 -29.06
CA LEU A 102 8.45 -18.21 -29.11
C LEU A 102 8.13 -19.42 -30.02
#